data_AF-A0A227J4D7-F1
#
_entry.id   AF-A0A227J4D7-F1
#
_cell.length_a   1.000
_cell.length_b   1.000
_cell.length_c   1.000
_cell.angle_alpha   90.00
_cell.angle_beta   90.00
_cell.angle_gamma   90.00
#
_symmetry.space_group_name_H-M   'P 1'
#
loop_
_entity.id
_entity.type
_entity.pdbx_description
1 polymer ?
#
loop_
_entity_poly.entity_id
_entity_poly.type
_entity_poly.pdbx_seq_one_letter_code
_entity_poly.pdbx_strand_id
1 'polypeptide(L)' 'MAYSEKVIDHYENPRNVGSFDKEDPSVGSGMVGAP' A
#
# COMPACT_ATOMS: atom_id res chain seq x y z
N MET A 1 11.08 -17.87 -12.87
CA MET A 1 10.05 -16.82 -12.88
C MET A 1 10.43 -15.81 -11.80
N ALA A 2 10.70 -14.55 -12.16
CA ALA A 2 11.41 -13.59 -11.31
C ALA A 2 10.57 -12.98 -10.17
N TYR A 3 9.31 -13.37 -10.04
CA TYR A 3 8.43 -12.93 -8.97
C TYR A 3 7.80 -14.15 -8.31
N SER A 4 7.73 -14.15 -6.99
CA SER A 4 6.98 -15.18 -6.28
C SER A 4 5.49 -15.05 -6.61
N GLU A 5 4.77 -16.16 -6.65
CA GLU A 5 3.32 -16.20 -6.90
C GLU A 5 2.55 -15.24 -6.00
N LYS A 6 3.04 -15.02 -4.77
CA LYS A 6 2.48 -14.08 -3.79
C LYS A 6 2.56 -12.61 -4.23
N VAL A 7 3.60 -12.24 -4.98
CA VAL A 7 3.76 -10.87 -5.50
C VAL A 7 2.80 -10.63 -6.65
N ILE A 8 2.63 -11.63 -7.52
CA ILE A 8 1.70 -11.55 -8.65
C ILE A 8 0.25 -11.51 -8.16
N ASP A 9 -0.11 -12.36 -7.20
CA ASP A 9 -1.44 -12.35 -6.58
C ASP A 9 -1.78 -11.01 -5.94
N HIS A 10 -0.84 -10.39 -5.22
CA HIS A 10 -1.09 -9.07 -4.61
C HIS A 10 -1.17 -7.94 -5.63
N TYR A 11 -0.55 -8.09 -6.81
CA TYR A 11 -0.68 -7.14 -7.91
C TYR A 11 -2.03 -7.28 -8.61
N GLU A 12 -2.50 -8.50 -8.86
CA GLU A 12 -3.78 -8.78 -9.51
C GLU A 12 -4.98 -8.53 -8.57
N ASN A 13 -4.81 -8.77 -7.27
CA ASN A 13 -5.82 -8.56 -6.21
C ASN A 13 -5.26 -7.64 -5.11
N PRO A 14 -5.15 -6.33 -5.36
CA PRO A 14 -4.57 -5.40 -4.40
C PRO A 14 -5.48 -5.24 -3.18
N ARG A 15 -4.90 -5.37 -1.99
CA ARG A 15 -5.62 -5.33 -0.71
C ARG A 15 -5.29 -4.04 0.03
N ASN A 16 -6.30 -3.43 0.65
CA ASN A 16 -6.20 -2.17 1.39
C ASN A 16 -5.83 -0.96 0.52
N VAL A 17 -6.34 -0.92 -0.71
CA VAL A 17 -6.19 0.24 -1.59
C VAL A 17 -7.10 1.36 -1.09
N GLY A 18 -6.51 2.50 -0.76
CA GLY A 18 -7.23 3.68 -0.29
C GLY A 18 -6.35 4.54 0.59
N SER A 19 -6.91 5.65 1.07
CA SER A 19 -6.28 6.53 2.04
C SER A 19 -7.22 6.74 3.21
N PHE A 20 -6.68 6.71 4.42
CA PHE A 20 -7.41 7.14 5.61
C PHE A 20 -7.56 8.66 5.63
N ASP A 21 -8.47 9.16 6.46
CA ASP A 21 -8.63 10.60 6.68
C ASP A 21 -7.33 11.19 7.25
N LYS A 22 -6.94 12.36 6.75
CA LYS A 22 -5.70 13.04 7.13
C LYS A 22 -5.81 13.75 8.48
N GLU A 23 -7.03 14.10 8.87
CA GLU A 23 -7.29 14.87 10.08
C GLU A 23 -7.61 13.97 11.29
N ASP A 24 -7.62 12.64 11.13
CA ASP A 24 -7.89 11.70 12.22
C ASP A 24 -6.66 11.60 13.15
N PRO A 25 -6.77 12.03 14.43
CA PRO A 25 -5.66 12.01 15.38
C PRO A 25 -5.19 10.59 15.76
N SER A 26 -5.95 9.55 15.40
CA SER A 26 -5.57 8.14 15.58
C SER A 26 -4.78 7.57 14.39
N VAL A 27 -4.65 8.31 13.28
CA VAL A 27 -4.04 7.82 12.04
C VAL A 27 -2.73 8.56 11.74
N GLY A 28 -1.62 7.82 11.71
CA GLY A 28 -0.33 8.32 11.23
C GLY A 28 -0.17 8.10 9.71
N SER A 29 -0.06 9.19 8.93
CA SER A 29 0.22 9.11 7.49
C SER A 29 1.71 9.38 7.20
N GLY A 30 2.40 8.42 6.58
CA GLY A 30 3.81 8.55 6.18
C GLY A 30 3.98 8.37 4.67
N MET A 31 4.20 9.46 3.95
CA MET A 31 4.53 9.43 2.52
C MET A 31 6.04 9.42 2.34
N VAL A 32 6.57 8.38 1.70
CA VAL A 32 8.00 8.26 1.36
C VAL A 32 8.15 8.26 -0.17
N GLY A 33 9.09 9.07 -0.65
CA GLY A 33 9.49 9.14 -2.05
C GLY A 33 10.99 9.35 -2.14
N ALA A 34 11.62 8.80 -3.17
CA ALA A 34 13.00 9.12 -3.52
C ALA A 34 13.02 10.37 -4.42
N PRO A 35 14.04 11.25 -4.32
CA PRO A 35 14.23 12.34 -5.26
C PRO A 35 14.49 11.85 -6.69
#